data_AF-A0A924CP97-F1
#
_entry.id   AF-A0A924CP97-F1
#
_cell.length_a   1.000
_cell.length_b   1.000
_cell.length_c   1.000
_cell.angle_alpha   90.00
_cell.angle_beta   90.00
_cell.angle_gamma   90.00
#
_symmetry.space_group_name_H-M   'P 1'
#
loop_
_entity.id
_entity.type
_entity.pdbx_description
1 polymer ?
#
loop_
_entity_poly.entity_id
_entity_poly.type
_entity_poly.pdbx_seq_one_letter_code
_entity_poly.pdbx_strand_id
1 'polypeptide(L)' 'GYKDVETFVKDMHESEGKQLQAMFGFIKSNGLATALIRQDWATFARGYNGESYSANAYDEKLADSYSYWKG' A
#
# COMPACT_ATOMS: atom_id res chain seq x y z
N GLY A 1 7.25 -7.38 -7.22
CA GLY A 1 8.38 -6.44 -7.16
C GLY A 1 9.05 -6.33 -8.52
N TYR A 2 10.05 -5.45 -8.62
CA TYR A 2 10.85 -5.24 -9.83
C TYR A 2 12.03 -6.22 -9.89
N LYS A 3 12.56 -6.45 -11.10
CA LYS A 3 13.71 -7.32 -11.34
C LYS A 3 15.04 -6.66 -10.96
N ASP A 4 15.14 -5.34 -11.16
CA ASP A 4 16.32 -4.53 -10.91
C ASP A 4 15.91 -3.08 -10.55
N VAL A 5 16.88 -2.31 -10.06
CA VAL A 5 16.65 -0.95 -9.56
C VAL A 5 16.46 0.04 -10.70
N GLU A 6 17.13 -0.17 -11.83
CA GLU A 6 17.07 0.68 -13.00
C GLU A 6 15.66 0.70 -13.60
N THR A 7 15.02 -0.47 -13.73
CA THR A 7 13.64 -0.56 -14.20
C THR A 7 12.67 0.09 -13.22
N PHE A 8 12.88 -0.09 -11.91
CA PHE A 8 12.07 0.58 -10.90
C PHE A 8 12.18 2.10 -11.01
N VAL A 9 13.39 2.66 -11.02
CA VAL A 9 13.60 4.11 -11.09
C VAL A 9 13.02 4.69 -12.38
N LYS A 10 13.18 4.01 -13.51
CA LYS A 10 12.60 4.43 -14.78
C LYS A 10 11.07 4.53 -14.68
N ASP A 11 10.41 3.47 -14.23
CA ASP A 11 8.96 3.45 -14.09
C ASP A 11 8.48 4.53 -13.10
N MET A 12 9.22 4.80 -12.01
CA MET A 12 8.85 5.83 -11.03
C MET A 12 8.91 7.25 -11.59
N HIS A 13 9.76 7.50 -12.60
CA HIS A 13 9.84 8.80 -13.28
C HIS A 13 8.85 8.95 -14.44
N GLU A 14 8.29 7.85 -14.94
CA GLU A 14 7.49 7.86 -16.17
C GLU A 14 6.06 8.37 -15.94
N SER A 15 5.37 7.88 -14.91
CA SER A 15 4.01 8.34 -14.60
C SER A 15 3.51 7.90 -13.22
N GLU A 16 2.49 8.58 -12.72
CA GLU A 16 1.73 8.16 -11.53
C GLU A 16 1.10 6.77 -11.71
N GLY A 17 0.67 6.42 -12.93
CA GLY A 17 0.14 5.09 -13.23
C GLY A 17 1.19 3.98 -13.01
N LYS A 18 2.45 4.25 -13.37
CA LYS A 18 3.57 3.34 -13.11
C LYS A 18 3.93 3.29 -11.62
N GLN A 19 3.90 4.42 -10.92
CA GLN A 19 4.04 4.47 -9.46
C GLN A 19 2.97 3.62 -8.76
N LEU A 20 1.72 3.69 -9.21
CA LEU A 20 0.62 2.87 -8.68
C LEU A 20 0.83 1.38 -8.96
N GLN A 21 1.33 1.02 -10.15
CA GLN A 21 1.69 -0.38 -10.46
C GLN A 21 2.80 -0.90 -9.54
N ALA A 22 3.80 -0.09 -9.22
CA ALA A 22 4.83 -0.47 -8.26
C ALA A 22 4.26 -0.68 -6.85
N MET A 23 3.36 0.19 -6.39
CA MET A 23 2.65 0.03 -5.13
C MET A 23 1.90 -1.30 -5.09
N PHE A 24 1.13 -1.64 -6.12
CA PHE A 24 0.45 -2.94 -6.21
C PHE A 24 1.44 -4.12 -6.21
N GLY A 25 2.57 -3.97 -6.91
CA GLY A 25 3.64 -4.95 -6.92
C GLY A 25 4.22 -5.20 -5.53
N PHE A 26 4.40 -4.16 -4.73
CA PHE A 26 4.86 -4.22 -3.34
C PHE A 26 3.82 -4.88 -2.43
N ILE A 27 2.55 -4.47 -2.51
CA ILE A 27 1.44 -5.03 -1.72
C ILE A 27 1.33 -6.54 -1.96
N LYS A 28 1.41 -6.99 -3.22
CA LYS A 28 1.33 -8.41 -3.57
C LYS A 28 2.56 -9.18 -3.10
N SER A 29 3.78 -8.68 -3.31
CA SER A 29 4.99 -9.41 -2.93
C SER A 29 5.18 -9.54 -1.42
N ASN A 30 4.63 -8.62 -0.63
CA ASN A 30 4.70 -8.65 0.83
C ASN A 30 3.46 -9.31 1.48
N GLY A 31 2.58 -9.94 0.69
CA GLY A 31 1.41 -10.65 1.21
C GLY A 31 0.34 -9.74 1.83
N LEU A 32 0.40 -8.43 1.60
CA LEU A 32 -0.51 -7.45 2.20
C LEU A 32 -1.88 -7.40 1.51
N ALA A 33 -1.99 -7.95 0.30
CA ALA A 33 -3.21 -7.96 -0.48
C ALA A 33 -4.40 -8.58 0.28
N THR A 34 -4.16 -9.67 1.03
CA THR A 34 -5.21 -10.36 1.80
C THR A 34 -5.78 -9.47 2.90
N ALA A 35 -4.92 -8.76 3.64
CA ALA A 35 -5.36 -7.81 4.68
C ALA A 35 -6.16 -6.66 4.06
N LEU A 36 -5.69 -6.11 2.94
CA LEU A 36 -6.38 -5.04 2.23
C LEU A 36 -7.79 -5.46 1.75
N ILE A 37 -7.90 -6.64 1.11
CA ILE A 37 -9.18 -7.18 0.61
C ILE A 37 -10.16 -7.46 1.75
N ARG A 38 -9.66 -7.95 2.89
CA ARG A 38 -10.45 -8.22 4.09
C ARG A 38 -10.77 -6.99 4.92
N GLN A 39 -10.30 -5.80 4.52
CA GLN A 39 -10.46 -4.55 5.28
C GLN A 39 -9.84 -4.65 6.68
N ASP A 40 -8.79 -5.47 6.83
CA ASP A 40 -7.99 -5.53 8.05
C ASP A 40 -6.96 -4.40 8.03
N TRP A 41 -7.43 -3.21 8.41
CA TRP A 41 -6.67 -1.97 8.31
C TRP A 41 -5.44 -1.96 9.20
N ALA A 42 -5.51 -2.56 10.39
CA ALA A 42 -4.38 -2.66 11.31
C ALA A 42 -3.25 -3.53 10.73
N THR A 43 -3.58 -4.73 10.25
CA THR A 43 -2.59 -5.63 9.61
C THR A 43 -2.00 -5.00 8.36
N PHE A 44 -2.84 -4.41 7.50
CA PHE A 44 -2.36 -3.74 6.29
C PHE A 44 -1.47 -2.53 6.62
N ALA A 45 -1.91 -1.66 7.54
CA ALA A 45 -1.17 -0.46 7.92
C ALA A 45 0.16 -0.80 8.57
N ARG A 46 0.22 -1.82 9.45
CA ARG A 46 1.48 -2.30 10.02
C ARG A 46 2.43 -2.82 8.94
N GLY A 47 1.93 -3.60 8.00
CA GLY A 47 2.74 -4.16 6.92
C GLY A 47 3.25 -3.13 5.91
N TYR A 48 2.48 -2.08 5.64
CA TYR A 48 2.83 -1.05 4.67
C TYR A 48 3.65 0.11 5.28
N ASN A 49 3.25 0.59 6.46
CA ASN A 49 3.84 1.77 7.12
C ASN A 49 4.87 1.41 8.21
N GLY A 50 4.94 0.15 8.62
CA GLY A 50 5.84 -0.33 9.67
C GLY A 50 5.22 -0.33 11.08
N GLU A 51 6.04 -0.64 12.08
CA GLU A 51 5.57 -0.87 13.46
C GLU A 51 4.95 0.36 14.12
N SER A 52 5.37 1.56 13.69
CA SER A 52 4.84 2.84 14.18
C SER A 52 3.54 3.27 13.49
N TYR A 53 2.83 2.36 12.82
CA TYR A 53 1.62 2.71 12.05
C TYR A 53 0.52 3.35 12.92
N SER A 54 0.33 2.81 14.13
CA SER A 54 -0.73 3.25 15.06
C SER A 54 -0.42 4.61 15.67
N ALA A 55 0.85 4.92 15.92
CA ALA A 55 1.27 6.25 16.41
C ALA A 55 0.93 7.37 15.41
N ASN A 56 0.74 7.04 14.13
CA ASN A 56 0.34 7.96 13.07
C ASN A 56 -1.12 7.74 12.60
N ALA A 57 -1.87 6.87 13.29
CA ALA A 57 -3.27 6.52 13.01
C ALA A 57 -3.51 6.07 11.56
N TYR A 58 -2.57 5.33 10.96
CA TYR A 58 -2.72 4.91 9.55
C TYR A 58 -3.86 3.92 9.32
N ASP A 59 -4.11 3.04 10.28
CA ASP A 59 -5.22 2.10 10.30
C ASP A 59 -6.58 2.82 10.37
N GLU A 60 -6.73 3.77 11.29
CA GLU A 60 -7.95 4.57 11.44
C GLU A 60 -8.23 5.40 10.16
N LYS A 61 -7.21 6.08 9.63
CA LYS A 61 -7.34 6.88 8.39
C LYS A 61 -7.78 6.05 7.19
N LEU A 62 -7.27 4.82 7.07
CA LEU A 62 -7.68 3.89 6.01
C LEU A 62 -9.13 3.44 6.19
N ALA A 63 -9.53 3.11 7.42
CA ALA A 63 -10.90 2.72 7.74
C ALA A 63 -11.91 3.83 7.42
N ASP A 64 -11.62 5.05 7.89
CA ASP A 64 -12.46 6.23 7.68
C ASP A 64 -12.60 6.56 6.20
N SER A 65 -11.48 6.55 5.46
CA SER A 65 -11.47 6.81 4.02
C SER A 65 -12.30 5.75 3.27
N TYR A 66 -12.14 4.47 3.60
CA TYR A 66 -12.93 3.41 2.98
C TYR A 66 -14.43 3.57 3.28
N SER A 67 -14.80 3.89 4.52
CA SER A 67 -16.19 4.13 4.89
C SER A 67 -16.79 5.32 4.15
N TYR A 68 -16.02 6.40 3.97
CA TYR A 68 -16.47 7.59 3.24
C TYR A 68 -16.74 7.32 1.77
N TRP A 69 -15.85 6.60 1.08
CA TRP A 69 -15.97 6.35 -0.36
C TRP A 69 -16.88 5.16 -0.73
N LYS A 70 -17.19 4.29 0.24
CA LYS A 70 -18.12 3.18 0.05
C LYS A 70 -19.58 3.65 0.11
N GLY A 71 -19.88 4.70 0.87
CA GLY A 71 -21.20 5.32 0.97
C GLY A 71 -21.53 6.15 -0.27
#